data_AF-A0A9N9P1I4-F1
#
_entry.id   AF-A0A9N9P1I4-F1
#
_cell.length_a   1.000
_cell.length_b   1.000
_cell.length_c   1.000
_cell.angle_alpha   90.00
_cell.angle_beta   90.00
_cell.angle_gamma   90.00
#
_symmetry.space_group_name_H-M   'P 1'
#
loop_
_entity.id
_entity.type
_entity.pdbx_description
1 polymer ?
#
loop_
_entity_poly.entity_id
_entity_poly.type
_entity_poly.pdbx_seq_one_letter_code
_entity_poly.pdbx_strand_id
1 'polypeptide(L)'
;GYVDDSTTSTAICSVKSVPALTHFTITTRTHELLQRYESALQRINFDLFPEFNVGTAGLSRDDFIEMKESLYSLCEAYDDDQHIP
;
A
#
# COMPACT_ATOMS: atom_id res chain seq x y z
N GLY A 1 40.66 33.48 -34.20
CA GLY A 1 39.22 33.41 -34.52
C GLY A 1 38.56 32.57 -33.46
N TYR A 2 37.51 33.11 -32.87
CA TYR A 2 36.56 32.60 -31.87
C TYR A 2 36.72 31.16 -31.37
N VAL A 3 36.85 31.05 -30.04
CA VAL A 3 36.62 29.85 -29.24
C VAL A 3 35.11 29.65 -29.21
N ASP A 4 34.62 28.51 -29.70
CA ASP A 4 33.21 28.15 -29.62
C ASP A 4 32.91 27.60 -28.22
N ASP A 5 32.04 28.32 -27.53
CA ASP A 5 31.60 28.10 -26.17
C ASP A 5 30.36 27.21 -26.25
N SER A 6 30.54 25.92 -26.01
CA SER A 6 29.43 24.99 -25.78
C SER A 6 29.82 23.98 -24.72
N THR A 7 30.27 24.50 -23.57
CA THR A 7 30.18 23.73 -22.33
C THR A 7 28.70 23.76 -21.91
N THR A 8 27.98 22.73 -22.32
CA THR A 8 26.62 22.44 -21.85
C THR A 8 26.69 22.39 -20.33
N SER A 9 26.24 23.46 -19.69
CA SER A 9 26.17 23.59 -18.24
C SER A 9 25.20 22.53 -17.74
N THR A 10 25.73 21.33 -17.48
CA THR A 10 25.04 20.32 -16.69
C THR A 10 25.01 20.91 -15.30
N ALA A 11 23.96 21.66 -15.01
CA ALA A 11 23.61 22.03 -13.66
C ALA A 11 23.45 20.71 -12.90
N ILE A 12 24.52 20.28 -12.24
CA ILE A 12 24.49 19.19 -11.28
C ILE A 12 23.55 19.71 -10.21
N CYS A 13 22.28 19.29 -10.27
CA CYS A 13 21.28 19.61 -9.27
C CYS A 13 21.78 18.94 -7.99
N SER A 14 22.49 19.72 -7.16
CA SER A 14 22.98 19.25 -5.87
C SER A 14 21.75 18.92 -5.03
N VAL A 15 21.47 17.63 -4.89
CA VAL A 15 20.44 17.13 -3.99
C VAL A 15 20.89 17.48 -2.58
N LYS A 16 20.42 18.62 -2.07
CA LYS A 16 20.60 19.01 -0.68
C LYS A 16 19.74 18.08 0.16
N SER A 17 20.34 16.98 0.60
CA SER A 17 19.78 16.10 1.63
C SER A 17 19.61 16.90 2.92
N VAL A 18 18.40 17.37 3.20
CA VAL A 18 18.03 17.89 4.51
C VAL A 18 17.82 16.68 5.43
N PRO A 19 18.47 16.61 6.61
CA PRO A 19 18.21 15.53 7.55
C PRO A 19 16.73 15.54 7.95
N ALA A 20 15.96 14.57 7.45
CA ALA A 20 14.60 14.35 7.87
C ALA A 20 14.62 13.37 9.04
N LEU A 21 14.17 13.82 10.22
CA LEU A 21 13.93 12.92 11.34
C LEU A 21 12.59 12.21 11.08
N THR A 22 12.64 10.99 10.53
CA THR A 22 11.46 10.15 10.37
C THR A 22 11.24 9.35 11.66
N HIS A 23 10.08 9.54 12.29
CA HIS A 23 9.67 8.75 13.44
C HIS A 23 8.72 7.65 12.98
N PHE A 24 9.13 6.40 13.14
CA PHE A 24 8.26 5.25 12.89
C PHE A 24 7.59 4.85 14.21
N THR A 25 6.28 5.07 14.30
CA THR A 25 5.50 4.71 15.49
C THR A 25 4.62 3.51 15.17
N ILE A 26 4.77 2.42 15.94
CA ILE A 26 3.79 1.33 15.97
C ILE A 26 2.62 1.84 16.81
N THR A 27 1.45 2.04 16.19
CA THR A 27 0.27 2.63 16.85
C THR A 27 -0.94 1.71 16.71
N THR A 28 -1.85 1.78 17.69
CA THR A 28 -3.16 1.12 17.64
C THR A 28 -4.06 1.65 16.52
N ARG A 29 -3.73 2.78 15.89
CA ARG A 29 -4.47 3.29 14.72
C ARG A 29 -4.40 2.34 13.53
N THR A 30 -3.33 1.55 13.41
CA THR A 30 -3.22 0.54 12.36
C THR A 30 -4.26 -0.55 12.53
N HIS A 31 -4.56 -0.94 13.78
CA HIS A 31 -5.61 -1.90 14.10
C HIS A 31 -7.02 -1.39 13.74
N GLU A 32 -7.35 -0.16 14.16
CA GLU A 32 -8.63 0.47 13.77
C GLU A 32 -8.80 0.58 12.25
N LEU A 33 -7.71 0.84 11.53
CA LEU A 33 -7.68 0.89 10.08
C LEU A 33 -7.96 -0.49 9.46
N LEU A 34 -7.30 -1.54 9.97
CA LEU A 34 -7.50 -2.92 9.51
C LEU A 34 -8.94 -3.38 9.73
N GLN A 35 -9.53 -3.11 10.90
CA GLN A 35 -10.94 -3.44 11.19
C GLN A 35 -11.92 -2.74 10.21
N ARG A 36 -11.63 -1.49 9.83
CA ARG A 36 -12.43 -0.77 8.82
C ARG A 36 -12.35 -1.43 7.46
N TYR A 37 -11.16 -1.89 7.05
CA TYR A 37 -10.98 -2.58 5.78
C TYR A 37 -11.66 -3.95 5.75
N GLU A 38 -11.53 -4.73 6.82
CA GLU A 38 -12.26 -5.97 6.99
C GLU A 38 -13.78 -5.76 6.84
N SER A 39 -14.32 -4.77 7.57
CA SER A 39 -15.75 -4.44 7.51
C SER A 39 -16.20 -4.03 6.10
N ALA A 40 -15.34 -3.29 5.37
CA ALA A 40 -15.61 -2.92 3.99
C ALA A 40 -15.62 -4.14 3.06
N LEU A 41 -14.65 -5.04 3.19
CA LEU A 41 -14.52 -6.25 2.37
C LEU A 41 -15.62 -7.27 2.62
N GLN A 42 -16.16 -7.35 3.84
CA GLN A 42 -17.34 -8.17 4.13
C GLN A 42 -18.60 -7.66 3.43
N ARG A 43 -18.69 -6.35 3.17
CA ARG A 43 -19.84 -5.73 2.49
C ARG A 43 -19.82 -5.87 0.98
N ILE A 44 -18.67 -6.19 0.39
CA ILE A 44 -18.56 -6.37 -1.06
C ILE A 44 -19.20 -7.70 -1.43
N ASN A 45 -20.31 -7.64 -2.17
CA ASN A 45 -20.94 -8.80 -2.76
C ASN A 45 -20.44 -8.97 -4.20
N PHE A 46 -19.52 -9.92 -4.42
CA PHE A 46 -18.97 -10.22 -5.74
C PHE A 46 -19.99 -10.75 -6.74
N ASP A 47 -21.09 -11.32 -6.27
CA ASP A 47 -22.15 -11.82 -7.16
C ASP A 47 -22.88 -10.68 -7.89
N LEU A 48 -22.72 -9.42 -7.43
CA LEU A 48 -23.22 -8.23 -8.12
C LEU A 48 -22.34 -7.80 -9.32
N PHE A 49 -21.14 -8.37 -9.45
CA PHE A 49 -20.15 -7.95 -10.45
C PHE A 49 -19.64 -9.16 -11.26
N PRO A 50 -20.43 -9.61 -12.25
CA PRO A 50 -20.09 -10.78 -13.05
C PRO A 50 -18.80 -10.61 -13.87
N GLU A 51 -18.36 -9.38 -14.14
CA GLU A 51 -17.08 -9.11 -14.83
C GLU A 51 -15.83 -9.65 -14.10
N PHE A 52 -15.90 -9.87 -12.78
CA PHE A 52 -14.79 -10.43 -12.01
C PHE A 52 -14.84 -11.97 -11.91
N ASN A 53 -15.97 -12.61 -12.20
CA ASN A 53 -16.06 -14.08 -12.22
C ASN A 53 -15.24 -14.69 -13.36
N VAL A 54 -15.04 -13.96 -14.45
CA VAL A 54 -14.29 -14.42 -15.64
C VAL A 54 -12.84 -13.92 -15.63
N GLY A 55 -12.45 -13.11 -14.62
CA GLY A 55 -11.12 -12.48 -14.56
C GLY A 55 -10.86 -11.46 -15.69
N THR A 56 -11.89 -11.10 -16.46
CA THR A 56 -11.78 -10.21 -17.63
C THR A 56 -11.37 -8.78 -17.29
N ALA A 57 -11.55 -8.37 -16.03
CA ALA A 57 -11.18 -7.04 -15.53
C ALA A 57 -9.83 -7.03 -14.78
N GLY A 58 -9.05 -8.12 -14.84
CA GLY A 58 -7.72 -8.22 -14.20
C GLY A 58 -7.74 -8.53 -12.70
N LEU A 59 -8.93 -8.71 -12.11
CA LEU A 59 -9.11 -9.26 -10.77
C LEU A 59 -10.08 -10.45 -10.88
N SER A 60 -9.64 -11.64 -10.50
CA SER A 60 -10.53 -12.80 -10.42
C SER A 60 -11.19 -12.88 -9.05
N ARG A 61 -12.28 -13.67 -8.97
CA ARG A 61 -12.92 -14.00 -7.70
C ARG A 61 -11.94 -14.66 -6.72
N ASP A 62 -11.06 -15.51 -7.22
CA ASP A 62 -10.09 -16.24 -6.41
C ASP A 62 -9.05 -15.27 -5.84
N ASP A 63 -8.52 -14.35 -6.65
CA ASP A 63 -7.58 -13.31 -6.18
C ASP A 63 -8.19 -12.45 -5.06
N PHE A 64 -9.49 -12.14 -5.16
CA PHE A 64 -10.20 -11.40 -4.13
C PHE A 64 -10.35 -12.19 -2.83
N ILE A 65 -10.65 -13.49 -2.92
CA ILE A 65 -10.76 -14.36 -1.75
C ILE A 65 -9.40 -14.48 -1.06
N GLU A 66 -8.33 -14.73 -1.81
CA GLU A 66 -6.96 -14.80 -1.29
C GLU A 66 -6.55 -13.50 -0.60
N MET A 67 -6.87 -12.35 -1.20
CA MET A 67 -6.62 -11.04 -0.59
C MET A 67 -7.40 -10.87 0.73
N LYS A 68 -8.65 -11.34 0.81
CA LYS A 68 -9.43 -11.29 2.05
C LYS A 68 -8.82 -12.14 3.14
N GLU A 69 -8.43 -13.37 2.83
CA GLU A 69 -7.76 -14.27 3.79
C GLU A 69 -6.44 -13.68 4.29
N SER A 70 -5.66 -13.07 3.40
CA SER A 70 -4.42 -12.37 3.76
C SER A 70 -4.69 -11.20 4.72
N LEU A 71 -5.75 -10.42 4.49
CA LEU A 71 -6.12 -9.33 5.40
C LEU A 71 -6.58 -9.86 6.76
N TYR A 72 -7.39 -10.91 6.80
CA TYR A 72 -7.82 -11.52 8.06
C TYR A 72 -6.65 -12.05 8.87
N SER A 73 -5.70 -12.73 8.22
CA SER A 73 -4.47 -13.18 8.86
C SER A 73 -3.66 -12.01 9.44
N LEU A 74 -3.65 -10.86 8.76
CA LEU A 74 -2.99 -9.65 9.25
C LEU A 74 -3.75 -9.04 10.44
N CYS A 75 -5.08 -8.99 10.41
CA CYS A 75 -5.89 -8.56 11.56
C CYS A 75 -5.61 -9.44 12.79
N GLU A 76 -5.63 -10.75 12.63
CA GLU A 76 -5.37 -11.73 13.70
C GLU A 76 -3.97 -11.54 14.31
N ALA A 77 -2.94 -11.36 13.47
CA ALA A 77 -1.58 -11.09 13.96
C ALA A 77 -1.49 -9.82 14.82
N TYR A 78 -2.24 -8.77 14.46
CA TYR A 78 -2.32 -7.54 15.25
C TYR A 78 -3.14 -7.68 16.53
N ASP A 79 -4.14 -8.55 16.55
CA ASP A 79 -4.93 -8.87 17.76
C ASP A 79 -4.09 -9.69 18.76
N ASP A 80 -3.32 -10.67 18.28
CA ASP A 80 -2.44 -11.49 19.12
C ASP A 80 -1.31 -10.66 19.76
N ASP A 81 -0.74 -9.68 19.04
CA ASP A 81 0.28 -8.76 19.57
C ASP A 81 -0.27 -7.84 20.68
N GLN A 82 -1.57 -7.51 20.67
CA GLN A 82 -2.22 -6.78 21.77
C GLN A 82 -2.56 -7.69 22.97
N HIS A 83 -2.41 -9.00 22.82
CA HIS A 83 -2.69 -10.02 23.84
C HIS A 83 -1.43 -10.62 24.49
N ILE A 84 -0.29 -9.94 24.40
CA ILE A 84 0.90 -10.29 25.18
C ILE A 84 0.73 -9.72 26.61
N PRO A 85 0.70 -10.56 27.66
CA PRO A 85 0.54 -10.13 29.05
C PRO A 85 1.73 -9.33 29.61
#